data_AF-A0AAW8RNS8-F1
#
_entry.id   AF-A0AAW8RNS8-F1
#
_cell.length_a   1.000
_cell.length_b   1.000
_cell.length_c   1.000
_cell.angle_alpha   90.00
_cell.angle_beta   90.00
_cell.angle_gamma   90.00
#
_symmetry.space_group_name_H-M   'P 1'
#
loop_
_entity.id
_entity.type
_entity.pdbx_description
1 polymer ?
#
loop_
_entity_poly.entity_id
_entity_poly.type
_entity_poly.pdbx_seq_one_letter_code
_entity_poly.pdbx_strand_id
1 'polypeptide(L)' 'MKFKCIVIFTVKDYNENKEKDGYLPQNGTVINAFVGSNGMNCLAVGYVK' A
#
# COMPACT_ATOMS: atom_id res chain seq x y z
N MET A 1 6.22 13.58 -8.59
CA MET A 1 4.80 13.30 -8.25
C MET A 1 4.53 13.78 -6.83
N LYS A 2 3.33 14.30 -6.54
CA LYS A 2 2.87 14.60 -5.16
C LYS A 2 1.66 13.70 -4.86
N PHE A 3 1.74 12.91 -3.81
CA PHE A 3 0.62 12.09 -3.34
C PHE A 3 -0.18 12.88 -2.32
N LYS A 4 -1.51 12.80 -2.39
CA LYS A 4 -2.41 13.43 -1.40
C LYS A 4 -2.68 12.51 -0.22
N CYS A 5 -2.64 11.20 -0.45
CA CYS A 5 -2.85 10.18 0.55
C CYS A 5 -1.80 9.07 0.40
N ILE A 6 -1.37 8.50 1.51
CA ILE A 6 -0.50 7.32 1.56
C ILE A 6 -1.18 6.31 2.47
N VAL A 7 -1.45 5.11 1.95
CA VAL A 7 -2.03 4.01 2.71
C VAL A 7 -1.01 2.88 2.80
N ILE A 8 -0.87 2.30 4.00
CA ILE A 8 -0.01 1.14 4.21
C ILE A 8 -0.85 -0.14 4.11
N PHE A 9 -0.52 -0.99 3.16
CA PHE A 9 -1.08 -2.33 3.01
C PHE A 9 -0.11 -3.37 3.53
N THR A 10 -0.60 -4.49 4.06
CA THR A 10 0.25 -5.67 4.14
C THR A 10 0.46 -6.21 2.73
N VAL A 11 1.56 -6.94 2.49
CA VAL A 11 1.76 -7.62 1.19
C VAL A 11 0.60 -8.56 0.87
N LYS A 12 0.00 -9.18 1.89
CA LYS A 12 -1.19 -10.04 1.70
C LYS A 12 -2.38 -9.24 1.18
N ASP A 13 -2.74 -8.14 1.86
CA ASP A 13 -3.87 -7.29 1.45
C ASP A 13 -3.63 -6.72 0.04
N TYR A 14 -2.39 -6.36 -0.28
CA TYR A 14 -2.00 -5.86 -1.59
C TYR A 14 -2.22 -6.91 -2.68
N ASN A 15 -1.75 -8.15 -2.45
CA ASN A 15 -1.86 -9.24 -3.42
C ASN A 15 -3.30 -9.71 -3.64
N GLU A 16 -4.13 -9.67 -2.59
CA GLU A 16 -5.56 -9.96 -2.68
C GLU A 16 -6.37 -8.79 -3.26
N ASN A 17 -5.72 -7.68 -3.60
CA ASN A 17 -6.33 -6.41 -4.03
C ASN A 17 -7.45 -5.94 -3.09
N LYS A 18 -7.24 -6.11 -1.78
CA LYS A 18 -8.25 -5.83 -0.77
C LYS A 18 -8.35 -4.34 -0.52
N GLU A 19 -9.58 -3.82 -0.54
CA GLU A 19 -9.83 -2.41 -0.23
C GLU A 19 -9.48 -2.09 1.24
N LYS A 20 -8.83 -0.95 1.45
CA LYS A 20 -8.52 -0.41 2.77
C LYS A 20 -8.74 1.11 2.76
N ASP A 21 -9.53 1.59 3.72
CA ASP A 21 -9.85 3.02 3.88
C ASP A 21 -10.44 3.67 2.61
N GLY A 22 -11.17 2.90 1.79
CA GLY A 22 -11.72 3.35 0.50
C GLY A 22 -10.70 3.36 -0.66
N TYR A 23 -9.50 2.82 -0.45
CA TYR A 23 -8.45 2.74 -1.45
C TYR A 23 -8.14 1.28 -1.83
N LEU A 24 -8.09 1.02 -3.13
CA LEU A 24 -7.59 -0.24 -3.68
C LEU A 24 -6.07 -0.14 -3.92
N PRO A 25 -5.27 -1.12 -3.50
CA PRO A 25 -3.81 -1.07 -3.63
C PRO A 25 -3.33 -0.94 -5.08
N GLN A 26 -4.03 -1.55 -6.03
CA GLN A 26 -3.67 -1.50 -7.46
C GLN A 26 -4.04 -0.17 -8.15
N ASN A 27 -4.86 0.68 -7.51
CA ASN A 27 -5.22 2.00 -8.03
C ASN A 27 -4.22 3.09 -7.64
N GLY A 28 -3.19 2.75 -6.87
CA GLY A 28 -2.16 3.68 -6.42
C GLY A 28 -0.77 3.34 -6.94
N THR A 29 0.23 4.09 -6.49
CA THR A 29 1.65 3.84 -6.80
C THR A 29 2.35 3.35 -5.55
N VAL A 30 3.02 2.20 -5.60
CA VAL A 30 3.88 1.75 -4.50
C VAL A 30 5.05 2.72 -4.38
N ILE A 31 5.19 3.36 -3.22
CA ILE A 31 6.23 4.35 -2.94
C ILE A 31 7.34 3.80 -2.04
N ASN A 32 7.02 2.79 -1.23
CA ASN A 32 8.00 2.13 -0.36
C ASN A 32 7.54 0.72 0.00
N ALA A 33 8.50 -0.14 0.33
CA ALA A 33 8.27 -1.46 0.89
C ALA A 33 8.99 -1.58 2.23
N PHE A 34 8.25 -1.95 3.28
CA PHE A 34 8.79 -2.26 4.60
C PHE A 34 8.89 -3.77 4.71
N VAL A 35 10.11 -4.28 4.86
CA VAL A 35 10.36 -5.72 5.02
C VAL A 35 10.99 -5.92 6.39
N GLY A 36 10.23 -6.53 7.29
CA GLY A 36 10.70 -6.88 8.62
C GLY A 36 11.12 -8.35 8.67
N SER A 37 12.16 -8.66 9.44
CA SER A 37 12.59 -10.05 9.74
C SER A 37 11.50 -10.90 10.41
N ASN A 38 10.45 -10.26 10.91
CA ASN A 38 9.37 -10.89 11.68
C ASN A 38 8.19 -11.33 10.78
N GLY A 39 8.36 -11.32 9.46
CA GLY A 39 7.32 -11.72 8.49
C GLY A 39 6.25 -10.64 8.23
N MET A 40 6.36 -9.48 8.86
CA MET A 40 5.45 -8.37 8.67
C MET A 40 5.95 -7.49 7.53
N ASN A 41 5.55 -7.85 6.31
CA ASN A 41 5.91 -7.13 5.10
C ASN A 41 4.75 -6.22 4.68
N CYS A 42 5.03 -4.94 4.49
CA CYS A 42 4.05 -3.92 4.16
C CYS A 42 4.48 -3.07 2.96
N LEU A 43 3.52 -2.52 2.24
CA LEU A 43 3.71 -1.63 1.11
C LEU A 43 3.04 -0.29 1.43
N ALA A 44 3.79 0.80 1.29
CA ALA A 44 3.23 2.14 1.26
C ALA A 44 2.76 2.42 -0.17
N VAL A 45 1.49 2.73 -0.34
CA VAL A 45 0.87 3.05 -1.62
C VAL A 45 0.38 4.49 -1.59
N GLY A 46 0.90 5.31 -2.50
CA GLY A 46 0.52 6.71 -2.67
C GLY A 46 -0.59 6.89 -3.71
N TYR A 47 -1.53 7.79 -3.41
CA TYR A 47 -2.66 8.14 -4.27
C TYR A 47 -2.65 9.63 -4.58
N VAL A 48 -2.96 9.98 -5.83
CA VAL A 48 -2.98 11.37 -6.32
C VAL A 48 -4.38 11.99 -6.22
N LYS A 49 -5.41 11.14 -6.13
CA LYS A 49 -6.81 11.57 -5.99
C LYS A 49 -7.07 12.13 -4.60
#